data_AF-A0A522AS00-F1
#
_entry.id   AF-A0A522AS00-F1
#
_cell.length_a   1.000
_cell.length_b   1.000
_cell.length_c   1.000
_cell.angle_alpha   90.00
_cell.angle_beta   90.00
_cell.angle_gamma   90.00
#
_symmetry.space_group_name_H-M   'P 1'
#
loop_
_entity.id
_entity.type
_entity.pdbx_description
1 polymer ?
#
loop_
_entity_poly.entity_id
_entity_poly.type
_entity_poly.pdbx_seq_one_letter_code
_entity_poly.pdbx_strand_id
1 'polypeptide(L)'
;MDPTQEPMNESAAPGSDPEPKGLRDQIAAVRDAAMRLLNAHVNLARTEASEIGAEIGRVALLAGVAFGAVFVVGLLLPIGGMLFLADWLLGSMGWGVLLGVLLLLDIALVAVLVGLGVPGSSIGRDFIVAVLAAGVVTILLLEFIAGPQISAALGLTTLYVAWPILMGLGVARNGVDTDALKARFYPTQTIETTKETIEWVRERTPLGRKS
;
A
#
# COMPACT_ATOMS: atom_id res chain seq x y z
N MET A 1 42.48 41.72 56.51
CA MET A 1 43.31 41.90 55.31
C MET A 1 43.11 40.68 54.44
N ASP A 2 42.64 40.75 53.22
CA ASP A 2 41.68 41.62 52.53
C ASP A 2 41.24 40.78 51.31
N PRO A 3 39.99 40.90 50.88
CA PRO A 3 39.36 40.09 49.85
C PRO A 3 39.67 40.63 48.45
N THR A 4 39.89 39.74 47.50
CA THR A 4 39.75 40.07 46.07
C THR A 4 38.73 39.11 45.51
N GLN A 5 37.45 39.38 45.74
CA GLN A 5 36.61 40.15 44.81
C GLN A 5 36.71 39.58 43.40
N GLU A 6 35.95 38.51 43.13
CA GLU A 6 35.30 38.43 41.82
C GLU A 6 34.46 39.70 41.65
N PRO A 7 34.59 40.44 40.54
CA PRO A 7 33.64 41.48 40.24
C PRO A 7 32.29 40.81 40.03
N MET A 8 31.44 40.90 41.06
CA MET A 8 30.00 40.81 40.91
C MET A 8 29.64 41.69 39.73
N ASN A 9 29.33 41.05 38.61
CA ASN A 9 28.82 41.72 37.43
C ASN A 9 27.52 42.40 37.83
N GLU A 10 27.68 43.69 38.09
CA GLU A 10 26.74 44.77 38.10
C GLU A 10 25.43 44.39 37.41
N SER A 11 24.41 44.19 38.23
CA SER A 11 23.04 44.61 37.99
C SER A 11 22.60 44.51 36.51
N ALA A 12 22.22 43.32 36.07
CA ALA A 12 21.21 43.22 35.02
C ALA A 12 19.97 43.93 35.58
N ALA A 13 19.77 45.18 35.15
CA ALA A 13 18.61 45.99 35.47
C ALA A 13 17.35 45.13 35.40
N PRO A 14 16.38 45.27 36.32
CA PRO A 14 15.07 44.66 36.14
C PRO A 14 14.55 45.18 34.81
N GLY A 15 14.52 44.30 33.81
CA GLY A 15 14.03 44.60 32.49
C GLY A 15 12.68 45.26 32.66
N SER A 16 12.56 46.47 32.11
CA SER A 16 11.32 47.22 31.98
C SER A 16 10.13 46.28 31.87
N ASP A 17 9.18 46.38 32.80
CA ASP A 17 7.90 45.69 32.71
C ASP A 17 7.39 45.83 31.27
N PRO A 18 7.03 44.73 30.59
CA PRO A 18 6.61 44.81 29.20
C PRO A 18 5.43 45.78 29.12
N GLU A 19 5.62 46.85 28.34
CA GLU A 19 4.64 47.90 28.12
C GLU A 19 3.27 47.26 27.81
N PRO A 20 2.17 47.66 28.50
CA PRO A 20 0.89 46.98 28.40
C PRO A 20 0.40 46.98 26.94
N LYS A 21 0.38 45.79 26.33
CA LYS A 21 0.04 45.60 24.91
C LYS A 21 -1.30 46.25 24.58
N GLY A 22 -1.30 47.12 23.58
CA GLY A 22 -2.50 47.80 23.13
C GLY A 22 -3.57 46.81 22.66
N LEU A 23 -4.85 47.20 22.74
CA LEU A 23 -5.98 46.36 22.35
C LEU A 23 -5.88 45.89 20.88
N ARG A 24 -5.26 46.70 20.02
CA ARG A 24 -4.94 46.34 18.62
C ARG A 24 -3.88 45.25 18.51
N ASP A 25 -2.86 45.28 19.36
CA ASP A 25 -1.79 44.26 19.39
C ASP A 25 -2.33 42.93 19.91
N GLN A 26 -3.27 42.97 20.86
CA GLN A 26 -3.97 41.79 21.35
C GLN A 26 -4.86 41.18 20.26
N ILE A 27 -5.62 42.01 19.52
CA ILE A 27 -6.42 41.56 18.38
C ILE A 27 -5.52 40.96 17.29
N ALA A 28 -4.39 41.60 16.98
CA ALA A 28 -3.42 41.09 16.01
C ALA A 28 -2.84 39.75 16.46
N ALA A 29 -2.49 39.60 17.74
CA ALA A 29 -2.00 38.34 18.29
C ALA A 29 -3.04 37.21 18.22
N VAL A 30 -4.33 37.50 18.48
CA VAL A 30 -5.41 36.53 18.34
C VAL A 30 -5.62 36.13 16.87
N ARG A 31 -5.61 37.11 15.96
CA ARG A 31 -5.70 36.86 14.52
C ARG A 31 -4.54 35.99 14.02
N ASP A 32 -3.32 36.30 14.43
CA ASP A 32 -2.13 35.55 14.04
C ASP A 32 -2.16 34.12 14.59
N ALA A 33 -2.58 33.94 15.84
CA ALA A 33 -2.80 32.62 16.42
C ALA A 33 -3.88 31.83 15.65
N ALA A 34 -4.98 32.47 15.29
CA ALA A 34 -6.05 31.85 14.49
C ALA A 34 -5.56 31.44 13.09
N MET A 35 -4.79 32.29 12.41
CA MET A 35 -4.21 31.98 11.10
C MET A 35 -3.16 30.86 11.18
N ARG A 36 -2.36 30.81 12.25
CA ARG A 36 -1.41 29.70 12.48
C ARG A 36 -2.13 28.37 12.67
N LEU A 37 -3.23 28.36 13.44
CA LEU A 37 -4.05 27.16 13.63
C LEU A 37 -4.69 26.70 12.32
N LEU A 38 -5.24 27.64 11.54
CA LEU A 38 -5.84 27.33 10.24
C LEU A 38 -4.82 26.76 9.26
N ASN A 39 -3.63 27.37 9.18
CA ASN A 39 -2.54 26.87 8.36
C ASN A 39 -2.06 25.48 8.81
N ALA A 40 -2.07 25.17 10.10
CA ALA A 40 -1.74 23.84 10.60
C ALA A 40 -2.74 22.78 10.11
N HIS A 41 -4.06 23.08 10.12
CA HIS A 41 -5.09 22.18 9.59
C HIS A 41 -4.98 22.00 8.07
N VAL A 42 -4.71 23.08 7.34
CA VAL A 42 -4.50 23.01 5.88
C VAL A 42 -3.27 22.17 5.55
N ASN A 43 -2.18 22.32 6.30
CA ASN A 43 -0.98 21.52 6.10
C ASN A 43 -1.22 20.05 6.45
N LEU A 44 -1.92 19.75 7.55
CA LEU A 44 -2.31 18.38 7.91
C LEU A 44 -3.17 17.73 6.82
N ALA A 45 -4.24 18.41 6.40
CA ALA A 45 -5.13 17.93 5.35
C ALA A 45 -4.39 17.72 4.02
N ARG A 46 -3.43 18.59 3.70
CA ARG A 46 -2.58 18.44 2.50
C ARG A 46 -1.68 17.22 2.61
N THR A 47 -1.09 16.97 3.76
CA THR A 47 -0.25 15.79 4.01
C THR A 47 -1.08 14.51 3.88
N GLU A 48 -2.22 14.41 4.57
CA GLU A 48 -3.15 13.27 4.45
C GLU A 48 -3.59 13.05 3.00
N ALA A 49 -3.97 14.12 2.29
CA ALA A 49 -4.37 14.03 0.89
C ALA A 49 -3.23 13.54 -0.02
N SER A 50 -1.98 13.92 0.26
CA SER A 50 -0.82 13.47 -0.51
C SER A 50 -0.50 12.00 -0.27
N GLU A 51 -0.65 11.51 0.97
CA GLU A 51 -0.47 10.11 1.32
C GLU A 51 -1.55 9.23 0.67
N ILE A 52 -2.81 9.64 0.77
CA ILE A 52 -3.93 8.97 0.09
C ILE A 52 -3.72 8.98 -1.42
N GLY A 53 -3.29 10.12 -1.99
CA GLY A 53 -2.99 10.24 -3.41
C GLY A 53 -1.89 9.29 -3.88
N ALA A 54 -0.84 9.09 -3.08
CA ALA A 54 0.24 8.15 -3.37
C ALA A 54 -0.25 6.69 -3.36
N GLU A 55 -1.08 6.31 -2.39
CA GLU A 55 -1.64 4.95 -2.35
C GLU A 55 -2.64 4.72 -3.49
N ILE A 56 -3.48 5.71 -3.84
CA ILE A 56 -4.34 5.65 -5.03
C ILE A 56 -3.50 5.46 -6.29
N GLY A 57 -2.40 6.21 -6.45
CA GLY A 57 -1.48 6.06 -7.57
C GLY A 57 -0.87 4.67 -7.65
N ARG A 58 -0.47 4.10 -6.51
CA ARG A 58 0.05 2.73 -6.42
C ARG A 58 -1.00 1.68 -6.82
N VAL A 59 -2.23 1.79 -6.32
CA VAL A 59 -3.32 0.86 -6.67
C VAL A 59 -3.71 1.02 -8.14
N ALA A 60 -3.76 2.24 -8.67
CA ALA A 60 -3.99 2.50 -10.08
C ALA A 60 -2.89 1.89 -10.97
N LEU A 61 -1.62 1.97 -10.54
CA LEU A 61 -0.50 1.31 -11.23
C LEU A 61 -0.68 -0.21 -11.25
N LEU A 62 -0.96 -0.83 -10.10
CA LEU A 62 -1.18 -2.28 -9.99
C LEU A 62 -2.38 -2.73 -10.83
N ALA A 63 -3.48 -1.99 -10.78
CA ALA A 63 -4.66 -2.23 -11.61
C ALA A 63 -4.33 -2.11 -13.11
N GLY A 64 -3.52 -1.12 -13.49
CA GLY A 64 -3.02 -0.94 -14.85
C GLY A 64 -2.15 -2.11 -15.32
N VAL A 65 -1.26 -2.61 -14.45
CA VAL A 65 -0.44 -3.80 -14.73
C VAL A 65 -1.32 -5.04 -14.90
N ALA A 66 -2.26 -5.28 -13.99
CA ALA A 66 -3.16 -6.42 -14.07
C ALA A 66 -4.03 -6.38 -15.34
N PHE A 67 -4.61 -5.22 -15.63
CA PHE A 67 -5.41 -5.01 -16.83
C PHE A 67 -4.57 -5.18 -18.10
N GLY A 68 -3.38 -4.57 -18.16
CA GLY A 68 -2.49 -4.70 -19.30
C GLY A 68 -2.08 -6.16 -19.56
N ALA A 69 -1.75 -6.91 -18.50
CA ALA A 69 -1.41 -8.32 -18.61
C ALA A 69 -2.58 -9.16 -19.15
N VAL A 70 -3.79 -9.00 -18.59
CA VAL A 70 -5.00 -9.70 -19.06
C VAL A 70 -5.37 -9.29 -20.50
N PHE A 71 -5.21 -8.02 -20.84
CA PHE A 71 -5.43 -7.54 -22.20
C PHE A 71 -4.49 -8.22 -23.20
N VAL A 72 -3.20 -8.30 -22.88
CA VAL A 72 -2.21 -9.02 -23.72
C VAL A 72 -2.54 -10.51 -23.81
N VAL A 73 -2.97 -11.15 -22.70
CA VAL A 73 -3.48 -12.55 -22.74
C VAL A 73 -4.66 -12.67 -23.71
N GLY A 74 -5.60 -11.73 -23.68
CA GLY A 74 -6.75 -11.69 -24.58
C GLY A 74 -6.35 -11.57 -26.06
N LEU A 75 -5.21 -10.97 -26.37
CA LEU A 75 -4.63 -10.92 -27.73
C LEU A 75 -3.84 -12.20 -28.07
N LEU A 76 -3.08 -12.73 -27.10
CA LEU A 76 -2.25 -13.93 -27.29
C LEU A 76 -3.08 -15.19 -27.48
N LEU A 77 -4.22 -15.33 -26.80
CA LEU A 77 -5.06 -16.52 -26.92
C LEU A 77 -5.58 -16.78 -28.34
N PRO A 78 -6.19 -15.81 -29.06
CA PRO A 78 -6.65 -16.05 -30.42
C PRO A 78 -5.49 -16.22 -31.41
N ILE A 79 -4.47 -15.34 -31.35
CA ILE A 79 -3.33 -15.37 -32.28
C ILE A 79 -2.51 -16.64 -32.05
N GLY A 80 -2.08 -16.81 -30.81
CA GLY A 80 -1.27 -17.93 -30.38
C GLY A 80 -2.03 -19.25 -30.40
N GLY A 81 -3.35 -19.26 -30.18
CA GLY A 81 -4.19 -20.45 -30.35
C GLY A 81 -4.27 -20.91 -31.81
N MET A 82 -4.41 -19.98 -32.77
CA MET A 82 -4.35 -20.31 -34.20
C MET A 82 -2.96 -20.82 -34.60
N LEU A 83 -1.89 -20.19 -34.12
CA LEU A 83 -0.51 -20.67 -34.33
C LEU A 83 -0.28 -22.04 -33.69
N PHE A 84 -0.81 -22.25 -32.48
CA PHE A 84 -0.71 -23.51 -31.74
C PHE A 84 -1.41 -24.65 -32.48
N LEU A 85 -2.58 -24.40 -33.08
CA LEU A 85 -3.29 -25.38 -33.89
C LEU A 85 -2.56 -25.68 -35.21
N ALA A 86 -1.92 -24.67 -35.81
CA ALA A 86 -1.13 -24.84 -37.03
C ALA A 86 0.17 -25.63 -36.80
N ASP A 87 0.84 -25.41 -35.66
CA ASP A 87 2.15 -25.98 -35.31
C ASP A 87 2.11 -27.12 -34.27
N TRP A 88 0.90 -27.60 -33.92
CA TRP A 88 0.56 -28.47 -32.78
C TRP A 88 1.48 -29.70 -32.59
N LEU A 89 2.17 -30.15 -33.64
CA LEU A 89 2.95 -31.38 -33.61
C LEU A 89 4.48 -31.20 -33.54
N LEU A 90 5.05 -30.04 -33.91
CA LEU A 90 6.51 -29.88 -34.05
C LEU A 90 7.09 -28.49 -33.70
N GLY A 91 6.28 -27.48 -33.39
CA GLY A 91 6.76 -26.09 -33.22
C GLY A 91 7.02 -25.64 -31.77
N SER A 92 8.18 -25.04 -31.53
CA SER A 92 8.53 -24.42 -30.24
C SER A 92 7.74 -23.13 -29.93
N MET A 93 7.17 -22.47 -30.95
CA MET A 93 6.41 -21.22 -30.79
C MET A 93 5.13 -21.41 -29.96
N GLY A 94 4.44 -22.53 -30.13
CA GLY A 94 3.21 -22.84 -29.41
C GLY A 94 3.39 -22.92 -27.89
N TRP A 95 4.47 -23.56 -27.46
CA TRP A 95 4.86 -23.65 -26.05
C TRP A 95 5.28 -22.30 -25.49
N GLY A 96 5.93 -21.46 -26.30
CA GLY A 96 6.26 -20.08 -25.94
C GLY A 96 5.01 -19.24 -25.65
N VAL A 97 3.97 -19.36 -26.48
CA VAL A 97 2.67 -18.70 -26.24
C VAL A 97 2.05 -19.18 -24.93
N LEU A 98 2.00 -20.50 -24.70
CA LEU A 98 1.41 -21.07 -23.48
C LEU A 98 2.12 -20.54 -22.23
N LEU A 99 3.46 -20.58 -22.21
CA LEU A 99 4.25 -20.05 -21.10
C LEU A 99 4.07 -18.54 -20.93
N GLY A 100 3.97 -17.79 -22.04
CA GLY A 100 3.71 -16.35 -22.01
C GLY A 100 2.34 -16.03 -21.40
N VAL A 101 1.30 -16.78 -21.77
CA VAL A 101 -0.05 -16.63 -21.19
C VAL A 101 -0.02 -16.93 -19.69
N LEU A 102 0.58 -18.04 -19.29
CA LEU A 102 0.70 -18.42 -17.88
C LEU A 102 1.45 -17.35 -17.06
N LEU A 103 2.59 -16.87 -17.57
CA LEU A 103 3.37 -15.82 -16.91
C LEU A 103 2.57 -14.52 -16.75
N LEU A 104 1.83 -14.10 -17.78
CA LEU A 104 1.02 -12.88 -17.72
C LEU A 104 -0.15 -13.03 -16.73
N LEU A 105 -0.76 -14.21 -16.67
CA LEU A 105 -1.80 -14.50 -15.67
C LEU A 105 -1.22 -14.48 -14.24
N ASP A 106 -0.02 -15.00 -14.02
CA ASP A 106 0.65 -14.93 -12.71
C ASP A 106 0.94 -13.47 -12.32
N ILE A 107 1.46 -12.67 -13.24
CA ILE A 107 1.71 -11.24 -13.01
C ILE A 107 0.40 -10.51 -12.67
N ALA A 108 -0.67 -10.77 -13.42
CA ALA A 108 -1.99 -10.18 -13.16
C ALA A 108 -2.51 -10.59 -11.77
N LEU A 109 -2.41 -11.87 -11.43
CA LEU A 109 -2.83 -12.40 -10.14
C LEU A 109 -2.03 -11.77 -8.99
N VAL A 110 -0.70 -11.70 -9.09
CA VAL A 110 0.16 -11.05 -8.09
C VAL A 110 -0.19 -9.57 -7.94
N ALA A 111 -0.36 -8.85 -9.05
CA ALA A 111 -0.72 -7.43 -9.00
C ALA A 111 -2.07 -7.20 -8.30
N VAL A 112 -3.06 -8.05 -8.57
CA VAL A 112 -4.36 -8.02 -7.88
C VAL A 112 -4.20 -8.32 -6.39
N LEU A 113 -3.50 -9.39 -6.03
CA LEU A 113 -3.29 -9.77 -4.62
C LEU A 113 -2.59 -8.66 -3.83
N VAL A 114 -1.54 -8.07 -4.39
CA VAL A 114 -0.84 -6.94 -3.76
C VAL A 114 -1.77 -5.72 -3.66
N GLY A 115 -2.57 -5.45 -4.69
CA GLY A 115 -3.56 -4.37 -4.69
C GLY A 115 -4.66 -4.56 -3.64
N LEU A 116 -5.03 -5.81 -3.35
CA LEU A 116 -5.96 -6.19 -2.28
C LEU A 116 -5.30 -6.14 -0.89
N GLY A 117 -4.03 -5.75 -0.78
CA GLY A 117 -3.33 -5.62 0.49
C GLY A 117 -2.71 -6.92 1.00
N VAL A 118 -2.66 -7.98 0.19
CA VAL A 118 -1.96 -9.22 0.57
C VAL A 118 -0.46 -8.93 0.67
N PRO A 119 0.20 -9.28 1.78
CA PRO A 119 1.62 -8.98 1.97
C PRO A 119 2.48 -9.75 0.97
N GLY A 120 3.36 -9.04 0.26
CA GLY A 120 4.25 -9.63 -0.75
C GLY A 120 5.17 -10.72 -0.20
N SER A 121 5.50 -10.69 1.10
CA SER A 121 6.25 -11.76 1.77
C SER A 121 5.48 -13.09 1.83
N SER A 122 4.16 -13.06 1.97
CA SER A 122 3.33 -14.27 1.93
C SER A 122 3.25 -14.83 0.51
N ILE A 123 3.06 -13.96 -0.49
CA ILE A 123 3.06 -14.35 -1.91
C ILE A 123 4.39 -15.01 -2.29
N GLY A 124 5.50 -14.38 -1.93
CA GLY A 124 6.85 -14.89 -2.21
C GLY A 124 7.14 -16.21 -1.49
N ARG A 125 6.75 -16.33 -0.22
CA ARG A 125 6.91 -17.59 0.53
C ARG A 125 6.13 -18.73 -0.11
N ASP A 126 4.85 -18.51 -0.42
CA ASP A 126 3.99 -19.55 -0.99
C ASP A 126 4.47 -19.96 -2.39
N PHE A 127 5.01 -19.01 -3.17
CA PHE A 127 5.69 -19.30 -4.43
C PHE A 127 6.94 -20.16 -4.23
N ILE A 128 7.81 -19.82 -3.28
CA ILE A 128 9.02 -20.61 -2.98
C ILE A 128 8.64 -22.02 -2.55
N VAL A 129 7.64 -22.18 -1.68
CA VAL A 129 7.16 -23.50 -1.24
C VAL A 129 6.67 -24.32 -2.44
N ALA A 130 5.92 -23.71 -3.35
CA ALA A 130 5.47 -24.38 -4.58
C ALA A 130 6.63 -24.74 -5.52
N VAL A 131 7.64 -23.89 -5.66
CA VAL A 131 8.86 -24.18 -6.45
C VAL A 131 9.62 -25.35 -5.85
N LEU A 132 9.78 -25.40 -4.54
CA LEU A 132 10.44 -26.52 -3.86
C LEU A 132 9.65 -27.82 -4.04
N ALA A 133 8.32 -27.78 -3.89
CA ALA A 133 7.47 -28.94 -4.12
C ALA A 133 7.55 -29.44 -5.58
N ALA A 134 7.52 -28.51 -6.55
CA ALA A 134 7.71 -28.81 -7.95
C ALA A 134 9.09 -29.42 -8.25
N GLY A 135 10.14 -28.90 -7.62
CA GLY A 135 11.49 -29.45 -7.71
C GLY A 135 11.58 -30.87 -7.19
N VAL A 136 10.98 -31.15 -6.03
CA VAL A 136 10.90 -32.51 -5.46
C VAL A 136 10.17 -33.45 -6.41
N VAL A 137 9.00 -33.07 -6.93
CA VAL A 137 8.26 -33.88 -7.92
C VAL A 137 9.11 -34.14 -9.16
N THR A 138 9.79 -33.11 -9.68
CA THR A 138 10.67 -33.25 -10.86
C THR A 138 11.79 -34.25 -10.60
N ILE A 139 12.51 -34.12 -9.47
CA ILE A 139 13.64 -34.99 -9.12
C ILE A 139 13.18 -36.43 -8.95
N LEU A 140 12.11 -36.66 -8.18
CA LEU A 140 11.58 -38.00 -7.94
C LEU A 140 11.15 -38.69 -9.23
N LEU A 141 10.50 -37.97 -10.15
CA LEU A 141 10.04 -38.55 -11.42
C LEU A 141 11.18 -38.82 -12.40
N LEU A 142 12.22 -37.98 -12.39
CA LEU A 142 13.42 -38.15 -13.19
C LEU A 142 14.19 -39.41 -12.80
N GLU A 143 14.19 -39.75 -11.50
CA GLU A 143 14.88 -40.93 -10.98
C GLU A 143 14.10 -42.24 -11.19
N PHE A 144 12.76 -42.20 -11.19
CA PHE A 144 11.95 -43.42 -11.08
C PHE A 144 11.20 -43.85 -12.35
N ILE A 145 10.58 -42.93 -13.12
CA ILE A 145 9.48 -43.31 -14.04
C ILE A 145 9.56 -42.63 -15.42
N ALA A 146 10.10 -41.41 -15.54
CA ALA A 146 9.84 -40.59 -16.71
C ALA A 146 11.11 -39.94 -17.30
N GLY A 147 11.13 -39.77 -18.63
CA GLY A 147 12.20 -39.04 -19.32
C GLY A 147 12.27 -37.57 -18.89
N PRO A 148 13.41 -36.88 -19.10
CA PRO A 148 13.64 -35.52 -18.60
C PRO A 148 12.52 -34.52 -18.94
N GLN A 149 11.92 -34.66 -20.12
CA GLN A 149 10.84 -33.80 -20.59
C GLN A 149 9.55 -33.97 -19.78
N ILE A 150 9.18 -35.21 -19.46
CA ILE A 150 7.94 -35.52 -18.74
C ILE A 150 8.08 -35.09 -17.27
N SER A 151 9.24 -35.34 -16.66
CA SER A 151 9.52 -34.91 -15.29
C SER A 151 9.48 -33.39 -15.15
N ALA A 152 10.09 -32.67 -16.10
CA ALA A 152 10.04 -31.20 -16.13
C ALA A 152 8.61 -30.67 -16.33
N ALA A 153 7.83 -31.28 -17.23
CA ALA A 153 6.44 -30.88 -17.46
C ALA A 153 5.58 -31.06 -16.19
N LEU A 154 5.68 -32.22 -15.52
CA LEU A 154 4.92 -32.51 -14.31
C LEU A 154 5.37 -31.67 -13.11
N GLY A 155 6.67 -31.37 -13.00
CA GLY A 155 7.18 -30.39 -12.06
C GLY A 155 6.56 -29.02 -12.27
N LEU A 156 6.57 -28.53 -13.51
CA LEU A 156 5.97 -27.24 -13.86
C LEU A 156 4.46 -27.20 -13.58
N THR A 157 3.73 -28.27 -13.92
CA THR A 157 2.31 -28.41 -13.55
C THR A 157 2.11 -28.34 -12.05
N THR A 158 2.97 -29.00 -11.27
CA THR A 158 2.92 -28.96 -9.80
C THR A 158 3.11 -27.54 -9.29
N LEU A 159 4.06 -26.78 -9.83
CA LEU A 159 4.27 -25.37 -9.47
C LEU A 159 3.01 -24.53 -9.73
N TYR A 160 2.49 -24.59 -10.95
CA TYR A 160 1.33 -23.80 -11.38
C TYR A 160 0.03 -24.17 -10.65
N VAL A 161 -0.08 -25.38 -10.10
CA VAL A 161 -1.24 -25.80 -9.32
C VAL A 161 -1.04 -25.50 -7.83
N ALA A 162 0.12 -25.86 -7.28
CA ALA A 162 0.40 -25.73 -5.86
C ALA A 162 0.43 -24.26 -5.41
N TRP A 163 1.04 -23.37 -6.20
CA TRP A 163 1.17 -21.97 -5.81
C TRP A 163 -0.19 -21.26 -5.65
N PRO A 164 -1.12 -21.29 -6.64
CA PRO A 164 -2.44 -20.68 -6.48
C PRO A 164 -3.27 -21.32 -5.37
N ILE A 165 -3.13 -22.63 -5.15
CA ILE A 165 -3.82 -23.33 -4.04
C ILE A 165 -3.30 -22.81 -2.69
N LEU A 166 -1.99 -22.75 -2.51
CA LEU A 166 -1.38 -22.23 -1.28
C LEU A 166 -1.79 -20.78 -1.03
N MET A 167 -1.77 -19.95 -2.07
CA MET A 167 -2.27 -18.58 -2.03
C MET A 167 -3.74 -18.50 -1.65
N GLY A 168 -4.60 -19.30 -2.30
CA GLY A 168 -6.03 -19.35 -2.02
C GLY A 168 -6.32 -19.79 -0.58
N LEU A 169 -5.59 -20.78 -0.08
CA LEU A 169 -5.67 -21.21 1.31
C LEU A 169 -5.16 -20.15 2.27
N GLY A 170 -4.07 -19.45 1.93
CA GLY A 170 -3.52 -18.36 2.70
C GLY A 170 -4.51 -17.21 2.86
N VAL A 171 -5.15 -16.81 1.75
CA VAL A 171 -6.20 -15.78 1.74
C VAL A 171 -7.45 -16.27 2.47
N ALA A 172 -7.89 -17.52 2.28
CA ALA A 172 -9.06 -18.05 2.96
C ALA A 172 -8.87 -18.17 4.49
N ARG A 173 -7.66 -18.47 4.95
CA ARG A 173 -7.34 -18.64 6.38
C ARG A 173 -7.10 -17.31 7.09
N ASN A 174 -6.39 -16.39 6.45
CA ASN A 174 -6.00 -15.13 7.06
C ASN A 174 -6.98 -13.98 6.72
N GLY A 175 -7.87 -14.19 5.75
CA GLY A 175 -8.75 -13.16 5.23
C GLY A 175 -8.02 -12.09 4.40
N VAL A 176 -8.81 -11.21 3.80
CA VAL A 176 -8.33 -9.92 3.29
C VAL A 176 -8.76 -8.87 4.30
N ASP A 177 -7.82 -8.09 4.81
CA ASP A 177 -8.11 -7.01 5.76
C ASP A 177 -8.75 -5.83 5.02
N THR A 178 -10.06 -5.93 4.79
CA THR A 178 -10.83 -4.91 4.11
C THR A 178 -10.90 -3.62 4.89
N ASP A 179 -10.73 -3.66 6.21
CA ASP A 179 -10.77 -2.48 7.07
C ASP A 179 -9.44 -1.72 6.99
N ALA A 180 -8.31 -2.42 7.00
CA ALA A 180 -7.02 -1.81 6.67
C ALA A 180 -7.00 -1.26 5.24
N LEU A 181 -7.63 -1.93 4.27
CA LEU A 181 -7.72 -1.42 2.90
C LEU A 181 -8.55 -0.13 2.85
N LYS A 182 -9.72 -0.09 3.51
CA LYS A 182 -10.54 1.13 3.61
C LYS A 182 -9.81 2.26 4.33
N ALA A 183 -9.12 1.95 5.43
CA ALA A 183 -8.40 2.94 6.22
C ALA A 183 -7.33 3.69 5.41
N ARG A 184 -6.73 3.05 4.40
CA ARG A 184 -5.77 3.71 3.49
C ARG A 184 -6.38 4.78 2.60
N PHE A 185 -7.68 4.69 2.33
CA PHE A 185 -8.40 5.62 1.46
C PHE A 185 -9.36 6.53 2.25
N TYR A 186 -9.42 6.39 3.56
CA TYR A 186 -10.36 7.10 4.41
C TYR A 186 -9.62 8.08 5.34
N PRO A 187 -9.82 9.40 5.21
CA PRO A 187 -9.11 10.40 6.01
C PRO A 187 -9.70 10.48 7.43
N THR A 188 -9.25 9.60 8.33
CA THR A 188 -9.77 9.50 9.71
C THR A 188 -9.41 10.71 10.56
N GLN A 189 -8.19 11.23 10.48
CA GLN A 189 -7.74 12.34 11.32
C GLN A 189 -8.51 13.63 11.02
N THR A 190 -8.71 13.97 9.75
CA THR A 190 -9.55 15.11 9.35
C THR A 190 -10.99 14.97 9.87
N ILE A 191 -11.55 13.76 9.83
CA ILE A 191 -12.92 13.51 10.30
C ILE A 191 -13.02 13.65 11.82
N GLU A 192 -12.10 13.04 12.58
CA GLU A 192 -12.11 13.13 14.05
C GLU A 192 -11.89 14.57 14.52
N THR A 193 -10.94 15.30 13.92
CA THR A 193 -10.70 16.72 14.25
C THR A 193 -11.94 17.58 13.97
N THR A 194 -12.66 17.27 12.88
CA THR A 194 -13.91 17.96 12.54
C THR A 194 -15.02 17.65 13.54
N LYS A 195 -15.14 16.39 14.00
CA LYS A 195 -16.10 16.00 15.03
C LYS A 195 -15.82 16.68 16.36
N GLU A 196 -14.57 16.66 16.82
CA GLU A 196 -14.15 17.36 18.05
C GLU A 196 -14.47 18.86 17.97
N THR A 197 -14.22 19.48 16.82
CA THR A 197 -14.56 20.90 16.62
C THR A 197 -16.06 21.14 16.70
N ILE A 198 -16.89 20.28 16.09
CA ILE A 198 -18.35 20.40 16.15
C ILE A 198 -18.85 20.20 17.59
N GLU A 199 -18.27 19.25 18.34
CA GLU A 199 -18.62 19.00 19.74
C GLU A 199 -18.25 20.18 20.62
N TRP A 200 -17.04 20.72 20.47
CA TRP A 200 -16.60 21.94 21.15
C TRP A 200 -17.51 23.14 20.84
N VAL A 201 -17.91 23.32 19.57
CA VAL A 201 -18.84 24.39 19.17
C VAL A 201 -20.21 24.18 19.79
N ARG A 202 -20.69 22.93 19.85
CA ARG A 202 -21.98 22.57 20.45
C ARG A 202 -22.00 22.83 21.96
N GLU A 203 -20.91 22.55 22.67
CA GLU A 203 -20.77 22.85 24.11
C GLU A 203 -20.78 24.37 24.37
N ARG A 204 -20.13 25.16 23.50
CA ARG A 204 -20.08 26.62 23.63
C ARG A 204 -21.33 27.34 23.14
N THR A 205 -22.06 26.73 22.21
CA THR A 205 -23.24 27.33 21.58
C THR A 205 -24.38 26.31 21.66
N PRO A 206 -25.00 26.14 22.84
CA PRO A 206 -26.14 25.24 22.95
C PRO A 206 -27.23 25.75 22.02
N LEU A 207 -27.44 25.05 20.90
CA LEU A 207 -28.56 25.32 20.01
C LEU A 207 -29.82 25.23 20.86
N GLY A 208 -30.56 26.34 20.95
CA GLY A 208 -31.73 26.47 21.80
C GLY A 208 -32.69 25.29 21.64
N ARG A 209 -33.33 24.92 22.74
CA ARG A 209 -34.26 23.79 22.92
C ARG A 209 -34.98 23.43 21.62
N LYS A 210 -34.73 22.22 21.09
CA LYS A 210 -35.54 21.62 20.02
C LYS A 210 -37.01 21.70 20.46
N SER A 211 -37.79 22.55 19.80
CA SER A 211 -39.25 22.59 19.90
C SER A 211 -39.86 21.41 19.16
#